data_AF-A0AAV4Q8L6-F1
#
_entry.id   AF-A0AAV4Q8L6-F1
#
_cell.length_a   1.000
_cell.length_b   1.000
_cell.length_c   1.000
_cell.angle_alpha   90.00
_cell.angle_beta   90.00
_cell.angle_gamma   90.00
#
_symmetry.space_group_name_H-M   'P 1'
#
loop_
_entity.id
_entity.type
_entity.pdbx_description
1 polymer ?
#
loop_
_entity_poly.entity_id
_entity_poly.type
_entity_poly.pdbx_seq_one_letter_code
_entity_poly.pdbx_strand_id
1 'polypeptide(L)'
;MEVGKILRKQNIDLKTDVFLKYLATYESTVRILKSVERVMSFPIFLVAITDCTNMFNGFLWLDPFKQIKNISSYNKHSLSTLFMSLRAVASFLCVSLAASGVHEAIKSSQEVQKQILTRLLASGIERNSKDMLLLFVSSSSSPFCLTGWGFFHFTKGFVLTAIGSILTYSLLILQID
;
A
#
# COMPACT_ATOMS: atom_id res chain seq x y z
N MET A 1 27.72 2.26 45.29
CA MET A 1 26.92 3.08 44.33
C MET A 1 27.34 2.89 42.86
N GLU A 2 28.50 2.28 42.57
CA GLU A 2 28.99 2.04 41.20
C GLU A 2 28.32 0.89 40.46
N VAL A 3 27.98 -0.21 41.15
CA VAL A 3 27.38 -1.41 40.52
C VAL A 3 26.05 -1.08 39.81
N GLY A 4 25.23 -0.20 40.39
CA GLY A 4 23.97 0.24 39.78
C GLY A 4 24.15 1.08 38.50
N LYS A 5 25.25 1.83 38.38
CA LYS A 5 25.57 2.59 37.16
C LYS A 5 26.05 1.66 36.03
N ILE A 6 26.82 0.63 36.38
CA ILE A 6 27.35 -0.36 35.43
C ILE A 6 26.21 -1.20 34.85
N LEU A 7 25.30 -1.71 35.70
CA LEU A 7 24.13 -2.48 35.27
C LEU A 7 23.18 -1.66 34.40
N ARG A 8 22.97 -0.37 34.73
CA ARG A 8 22.14 0.53 33.93
C ARG A 8 22.77 0.81 32.56
N LYS A 9 24.09 0.99 32.50
CA LYS A 9 24.82 1.21 31.24
C LYS A 9 24.80 -0.03 30.35
N GLN A 10 25.01 -1.22 30.92
CA GLN A 10 24.99 -2.49 30.18
C GLN A 10 23.60 -2.83 29.63
N ASN A 11 22.53 -2.53 30.38
CA ASN A 11 21.16 -2.72 29.94
C ASN A 11 20.78 -1.74 28.80
N ILE A 12 21.28 -0.51 28.84
CA ILE A 12 21.10 0.48 27.75
C ILE A 12 21.86 0.04 26.48
N ASP A 13 23.08 -0.49 26.64
CA ASP A 13 23.91 -0.97 25.53
C ASP A 13 23.23 -2.14 24.80
N LEU A 14 22.77 -3.14 25.55
CA LEU A 14 22.03 -4.29 25.02
C LEU A 14 20.75 -3.86 24.28
N LYS A 15 20.02 -2.88 24.81
CA LYS A 15 18.80 -2.35 24.19
C LYS A 15 19.08 -1.61 22.90
N THR A 16 20.24 -0.96 22.80
CA THR A 16 20.68 -0.22 21.62
C THR A 16 21.10 -1.18 20.50
N ASP A 17 21.86 -2.22 20.81
CA ASP A 17 22.26 -3.25 19.83
C ASP A 17 21.06 -3.99 19.23
N VAL A 18 20.08 -4.34 20.07
CA VAL A 18 18.84 -4.97 19.60
C VAL A 18 18.06 -4.03 18.67
N PHE A 19 18.02 -2.74 18.99
CA PHE A 19 17.36 -1.74 18.14
C PHE A 19 18.09 -1.54 16.80
N LEU A 20 19.42 -1.49 16.80
CA LEU A 20 20.23 -1.39 15.58
C LEU A 20 20.03 -2.61 14.68
N LYS A 21 20.00 -3.82 15.27
CA LYS A 21 19.74 -5.07 14.53
C LYS A 21 18.33 -5.07 13.92
N TYR A 22 17.33 -4.62 14.67
CA TYR A 22 15.96 -4.46 14.16
C TYR A 22 15.90 -3.49 12.99
N LEU A 23 16.59 -2.35 13.11
CA LEU A 23 16.59 -1.31 12.09
C LEU A 23 17.30 -1.76 10.81
N ALA A 24 18.44 -2.46 10.92
CA ALA A 24 19.11 -3.05 9.76
C ALA A 24 18.20 -4.07 9.02
N THR A 25 17.43 -4.86 9.76
CA THR A 25 16.46 -5.80 9.20
C THR A 25 15.31 -5.09 8.51
N TYR A 26 14.82 -4.00 9.10
CA TYR A 26 13.77 -3.16 8.55
C TYR A 26 14.22 -2.47 7.25
N GLU A 27 15.42 -1.89 7.23
CA GLU A 27 15.95 -1.22 6.04
C GLU A 27 16.13 -2.21 4.88
N SER A 28 16.62 -3.42 5.16
CA SER A 28 16.70 -4.51 4.19
C SER A 28 15.32 -4.84 3.61
N THR A 29 14.32 -4.98 4.47
CA THR A 29 12.93 -5.27 4.05
C THR A 29 12.37 -4.16 3.16
N VAL A 30 12.54 -2.89 3.54
CA VAL A 30 12.09 -1.74 2.75
C VAL A 30 12.83 -1.67 1.42
N ARG A 31 14.12 -2.01 1.38
CA ARG A 31 14.91 -2.03 0.14
C ARG A 31 14.42 -3.10 -0.83
N ILE A 32 14.11 -4.30 -0.33
CA ILE A 32 13.49 -5.38 -1.12
C ILE A 32 12.15 -4.90 -1.66
N LEU A 33 11.33 -4.30 -0.81
CA LEU A 33 10.00 -3.84 -1.18
C LEU A 33 10.03 -2.74 -2.25
N LYS A 34 10.98 -1.79 -2.16
CA LYS A 34 11.26 -0.79 -3.22
C LYS A 34 11.73 -1.43 -4.52
N SER A 35 12.50 -2.51 -4.46
CA SER A 35 12.91 -3.25 -5.66
C SER A 35 11.71 -3.96 -6.30
N VAL A 36 10.85 -4.58 -5.50
CA VAL A 36 9.62 -5.23 -5.97
C VAL A 36 8.70 -4.18 -6.60
N GLU A 37 8.51 -3.03 -5.94
CA GLU A 37 7.72 -1.92 -6.48
C GLU A 37 8.24 -1.51 -7.85
N ARG A 38 9.54 -1.26 -8.00
CA ARG A 38 10.13 -0.82 -9.28
C ARG A 38 9.85 -1.80 -10.42
N VAL A 39 9.88 -3.10 -10.15
CA VAL A 39 9.65 -4.14 -11.16
C VAL A 39 8.15 -4.35 -11.43
N MET A 40 7.34 -4.34 -10.37
CA MET A 40 5.91 -4.70 -10.45
C MET A 40 4.99 -3.51 -10.73
N SER A 41 5.47 -2.28 -10.60
CA SER A 41 4.70 -1.05 -10.79
C SER A 41 4.02 -0.99 -12.17
N PHE A 42 4.70 -1.44 -13.23
CA PHE A 42 4.13 -1.51 -14.58
C PHE A 42 3.10 -2.63 -14.76
N PRO A 43 3.40 -3.90 -14.42
CA PRO A 43 2.39 -4.95 -14.41
C PRO A 43 1.14 -4.55 -13.64
N ILE A 44 1.30 -3.96 -12.46
CA ILE A 44 0.20 -3.56 -11.61
C ILE A 44 -0.64 -2.46 -12.28
N PHE A 45 0.00 -1.51 -12.97
CA PHE A 45 -0.69 -0.49 -13.77
C PHE A 45 -1.54 -1.11 -14.88
N LEU A 46 -0.99 -2.05 -15.67
CA LEU A 46 -1.71 -2.73 -16.75
C LEU A 46 -2.87 -3.59 -16.23
N VAL A 47 -2.64 -4.31 -15.13
CA VAL A 47 -3.68 -5.11 -14.47
C VAL A 47 -4.81 -4.21 -13.96
N ALA A 48 -4.49 -3.07 -13.33
CA ALA A 48 -5.50 -2.13 -12.85
C ALA A 48 -6.36 -1.57 -13.98
N ILE A 49 -5.77 -1.21 -15.14
CA ILE A 49 -6.53 -0.78 -16.32
C ILE A 49 -7.44 -1.91 -16.80
N THR A 50 -6.90 -3.11 -16.94
CA THR A 50 -7.65 -4.28 -17.41
C THR A 50 -8.82 -4.61 -16.49
N ASP A 51 -8.59 -4.55 -15.17
CA ASP A 51 -9.61 -4.78 -14.15
C ASP A 51 -10.71 -3.71 -14.22
N CYS A 52 -10.35 -2.43 -14.36
CA CYS A 52 -11.32 -1.33 -14.56
C CYS A 52 -12.18 -1.52 -15.82
N THR A 53 -11.57 -1.89 -16.96
CA THR A 53 -12.31 -2.17 -18.20
C THR A 53 -13.25 -3.35 -18.05
N ASN A 54 -12.83 -4.43 -17.39
CA ASN A 54 -13.67 -5.61 -17.14
C ASN A 54 -14.82 -5.31 -16.17
N MET A 55 -14.58 -4.52 -15.13
CA MET A 55 -15.62 -4.05 -14.21
C MET A 55 -16.68 -3.22 -14.94
N PHE A 56 -16.25 -2.27 -15.77
CA PHE A 56 -17.14 -1.43 -16.57
C PHE A 56 -17.99 -2.25 -17.55
N ASN A 57 -17.36 -3.16 -18.30
CA ASN A 57 -18.06 -4.05 -19.23
C ASN A 57 -19.07 -4.97 -18.51
N GLY A 58 -18.74 -5.44 -17.31
CA GLY A 58 -19.65 -6.23 -16.48
C GLY A 58 -20.88 -5.43 -16.05
N PHE A 59 -20.70 -4.15 -15.69
CA PHE A 59 -21.81 -3.28 -15.31
C PHE A 59 -22.73 -2.95 -16.48
N LEU A 60 -22.17 -2.64 -17.66
CA LEU A 60 -22.97 -2.43 -18.87
C LEU A 60 -23.75 -3.69 -19.27
N TRP A 61 -23.16 -4.88 -19.10
CA TRP A 61 -23.85 -6.14 -19.39
C TRP A 61 -25.03 -6.42 -18.43
N LEU A 62 -24.90 -6.06 -17.15
CA LEU A 62 -25.97 -6.23 -16.16
C LEU A 62 -27.22 -5.42 -16.52
N ASP A 63 -27.08 -4.35 -17.31
CA ASP A 63 -28.13 -3.42 -17.74
C ASP A 63 -29.22 -3.25 -16.67
N PRO A 64 -28.87 -2.64 -15.51
CA PRO A 64 -29.78 -2.56 -14.36
C PRO A 64 -31.10 -1.84 -14.68
N PHE A 65 -31.13 -1.03 -15.74
CA PHE A 65 -32.33 -0.30 -16.17
C PHE A 65 -33.06 -0.96 -17.35
N LYS A 66 -32.55 -2.06 -17.91
CA LYS A 66 -33.10 -2.77 -19.08
C LYS A 66 -33.30 -1.84 -20.30
N GLN A 67 -32.48 -0.81 -20.44
CA GLN A 67 -32.64 0.21 -21.48
C GLN A 67 -31.93 -0.17 -22.78
N ILE A 68 -31.01 -1.14 -22.75
CA ILE A 68 -30.21 -1.53 -23.91
C ILE A 68 -31.04 -2.43 -24.84
N LYS A 69 -31.59 -1.86 -25.92
CA LYS A 69 -32.42 -2.58 -26.90
C LYS A 69 -31.70 -3.68 -27.70
N ASN A 70 -30.36 -3.74 -27.68
CA ASN A 70 -29.54 -4.61 -28.53
C ASN A 70 -28.86 -5.78 -27.78
N ILE A 71 -29.47 -6.25 -26.69
CA ILE A 71 -28.96 -7.35 -25.84
C ILE A 71 -28.71 -8.68 -26.61
N SER A 72 -29.38 -8.91 -27.75
CA SER A 72 -29.29 -10.19 -28.48
C SER A 72 -27.89 -10.49 -29.05
N SER A 73 -27.08 -9.47 -29.37
CA SER A 73 -25.71 -9.65 -29.86
C SER A 73 -24.67 -9.81 -28.74
N TYR A 74 -24.99 -9.36 -27.52
CA TYR A 74 -24.14 -9.45 -26.32
C TYR A 74 -24.37 -10.73 -25.49
N ASN A 75 -25.45 -11.48 -25.77
CA ASN A 75 -25.91 -12.60 -24.94
C ASN A 75 -25.14 -13.91 -25.08
N LYS A 76 -24.22 -14.06 -26.06
CA LYS A 76 -23.47 -15.32 -26.23
C LYS A 76 -22.29 -15.48 -25.25
N HIS A 77 -21.88 -14.43 -24.54
CA HIS A 77 -20.75 -14.46 -23.58
C HIS A 77 -21.12 -14.13 -22.12
N SER A 78 -22.41 -14.10 -21.80
CA SER A 78 -23.00 -13.67 -20.51
C SER A 78 -22.25 -14.15 -19.25
N LEU A 79 -22.11 -15.47 -19.07
CA LEU A 79 -21.45 -16.03 -17.87
C LEU A 79 -19.95 -15.73 -17.83
N SER A 80 -19.30 -15.68 -18.99
CA SER A 80 -17.86 -15.38 -19.08
C SER A 80 -17.58 -13.92 -18.70
N THR A 81 -18.39 -12.99 -19.18
CA THR A 81 -18.27 -11.56 -18.85
C THR A 81 -18.52 -11.30 -17.36
N LEU A 82 -19.53 -11.93 -16.77
CA LEU A 82 -19.79 -11.86 -15.32
C LEU A 82 -18.65 -12.46 -14.48
N PHE A 83 -18.11 -13.61 -14.92
CA PHE A 83 -17.00 -14.24 -14.21
C PHE A 83 -15.73 -13.38 -14.28
N MET A 84 -15.46 -12.78 -15.45
CA MET A 84 -14.32 -11.88 -15.64
C MET A 84 -14.46 -10.58 -14.84
N SER A 85 -15.66 -10.01 -14.74
CA SER A 85 -15.89 -8.81 -13.93
C SER A 85 -15.77 -9.10 -12.43
N LEU A 86 -16.31 -10.23 -11.94
CA LEU A 86 -16.15 -10.64 -10.55
C LEU A 86 -14.68 -10.90 -10.19
N ARG A 87 -13.94 -11.57 -11.09
CA ARG A 87 -12.49 -11.76 -10.94
C ARG A 87 -11.76 -10.42 -10.90
N ALA A 88 -12.11 -9.47 -11.77
CA ALA A 88 -11.50 -8.15 -11.82
C ALA A 88 -11.74 -7.35 -10.53
N VAL A 89 -12.96 -7.38 -9.98
CA VAL A 89 -13.26 -6.78 -8.67
C VAL A 89 -12.40 -7.42 -7.58
N ALA A 90 -12.35 -8.75 -7.53
CA ALA A 90 -11.58 -9.47 -6.52
C ALA A 90 -10.06 -9.18 -6.62
N SER A 91 -9.52 -9.16 -7.84
CA SER A 91 -8.12 -8.81 -8.15
C SER A 91 -7.79 -7.39 -7.70
N PHE A 92 -8.59 -6.41 -8.16
CA PHE A 92 -8.40 -5.00 -7.83
C PHE A 92 -8.46 -4.73 -6.32
N LEU A 93 -9.43 -5.35 -5.63
CA LEU A 93 -9.54 -5.25 -4.17
C LEU A 93 -8.35 -5.92 -3.47
N CYS A 94 -7.92 -7.10 -3.91
CA CYS A 94 -6.78 -7.79 -3.32
C CYS A 94 -5.51 -6.96 -3.40
N VAL A 95 -5.17 -6.45 -4.59
CA VAL A 95 -3.98 -5.62 -4.82
C VAL A 95 -4.06 -4.35 -3.99
N SER A 96 -5.22 -3.68 -3.97
CA SER A 96 -5.35 -2.41 -3.28
C SER A 96 -5.37 -2.54 -1.76
N LEU A 97 -6.00 -3.59 -1.21
CA LEU A 97 -5.99 -3.88 0.22
C LEU A 97 -4.60 -4.29 0.69
N ALA A 98 -3.90 -5.14 -0.07
CA ALA A 98 -2.53 -5.52 0.24
C ALA A 98 -1.60 -4.31 0.20
N ALA A 99 -1.69 -3.47 -0.83
CA ALA A 99 -0.91 -2.24 -0.96
C ALA A 99 -1.18 -1.27 0.20
N SER A 100 -2.45 -1.08 0.57
CA SER A 100 -2.83 -0.23 1.69
C SER A 100 -2.36 -0.80 3.03
N GLY A 101 -2.46 -2.12 3.24
CA GLY A 101 -2.04 -2.78 4.48
C GLY A 101 -0.53 -2.67 4.67
N VAL A 102 0.25 -2.84 3.59
CA VAL A 102 1.70 -2.63 3.59
C VAL A 102 2.05 -1.17 3.89
N HIS A 103 1.36 -0.21 3.28
CA HIS A 103 1.57 1.21 3.56
C HIS A 103 1.28 1.56 5.03
N GLU A 104 0.18 1.03 5.59
CA GLU A 104 -0.22 1.25 6.98
C GLU A 104 0.74 0.59 7.98
N ALA A 105 1.17 -0.65 7.70
CA ALA A 105 2.14 -1.38 8.53
C ALA A 105 3.51 -0.70 8.55
N ILE A 106 3.97 -0.19 7.40
CA ILE A 106 5.22 0.56 7.29
C ILE A 106 5.13 1.89 8.04
N LYS A 107 4.04 2.62 7.87
CA LYS A 107 3.80 3.87 8.61
C LYS A 107 3.77 3.65 10.12
N SER A 108 3.10 2.59 10.58
CA SER A 108 3.05 2.21 12.00
C SER A 108 4.43 1.85 12.54
N SER A 109 5.20 1.03 11.81
CA SER A 109 6.55 0.64 12.20
C SER A 109 7.51 1.84 12.27
N GLN A 110 7.38 2.77 11.32
CA GLN A 110 8.16 4.01 11.28
C GLN A 110 7.83 4.94 12.47
N GLU A 111 6.55 5.05 12.86
CA GLU A 111 6.14 5.83 14.02
C GLU A 111 6.68 5.24 15.34
N VAL A 112 6.62 3.92 15.50
CA VAL A 112 7.21 3.23 16.66
C VAL A 112 8.73 3.44 16.72
N GLN A 113 9.43 3.34 15.59
CA GLN A 113 10.86 3.63 15.50
C GLN A 113 11.16 5.08 15.93
N LYS A 114 10.38 6.04 15.43
CA LYS A 114 10.51 7.46 15.75
C LYS A 114 10.37 7.72 17.26
N GLN A 115 9.37 7.09 17.90
CA GLN A 115 9.14 7.23 19.34
C GLN A 115 10.27 6.62 20.18
N ILE A 116 10.76 5.42 19.82
CA ILE A 116 11.86 4.78 20.54
C ILE A 116 13.14 5.61 20.42
N LEU A 117 13.46 6.10 19.22
CA LEU A 117 14.65 6.91 19.01
C LEU A 117 14.58 8.25 19.74
N THR A 118 13.41 8.91 19.75
CA THR A 118 13.20 10.15 20.50
C THR A 118 13.43 9.94 22.00
N ARG A 119 12.97 8.80 22.56
CA ARG A 119 13.21 8.44 23.97
C ARG A 119 14.69 8.18 24.26
N LEU A 120 15.42 7.54 23.33
CA LEU A 120 16.86 7.28 23.48
C LEU A 120 17.68 8.57 23.41
N LEU A 121 17.35 9.49 22.50
CA LEU A 121 17.96 10.82 22.42
C LEU A 121 17.69 11.65 23.68
N ALA A 122 16.44 11.65 24.17
CA ALA A 122 16.06 12.36 25.39
C ALA A 122 16.77 11.81 26.65
N SER A 123 17.19 10.53 26.64
CA SER A 123 17.91 9.91 27.75
C SER A 123 19.40 10.28 27.85
N GLY A 124 19.91 11.15 26.98
CA GLY A 124 21.28 11.70 27.07
C GLY A 124 22.38 10.70 26.73
N ILE A 125 22.10 9.72 25.86
CA ILE A 125 23.11 8.76 25.39
C ILE A 125 24.06 9.51 24.44
N GLU A 126 25.21 9.95 24.96
CA GLU A 126 26.26 10.67 24.20
C GLU A 126 27.04 9.80 23.22
N ARG A 127 26.98 8.46 23.34
CA ARG A 127 27.66 7.57 22.40
C ARG A 127 26.87 7.51 21.10
N ASN A 128 27.48 8.02 20.03
CA ASN A 128 26.97 7.95 18.66
C ASN A 128 25.69 8.76 18.36
N SER A 129 25.48 9.89 19.05
CA SER A 129 24.37 10.81 18.76
C SER A 129 24.28 11.21 17.28
N LYS A 130 25.42 11.33 16.59
CA LYS A 130 25.49 11.60 15.14
C LYS A 130 24.98 10.44 14.28
N ASP A 131 25.38 9.21 14.59
CA ASP A 131 24.94 8.02 13.84
C ASP A 131 23.46 7.73 14.11
N MET A 132 23.00 7.94 15.36
CA MET A 132 21.58 7.88 15.72
C MET A 132 20.76 8.99 15.04
N LEU A 133 21.28 10.21 14.92
CA LEU A 133 20.62 11.31 14.22
C LEU A 133 20.58 11.09 12.70
N LEU A 134 21.66 10.59 12.10
CA LEU A 134 21.67 10.20 10.68
C LEU A 134 20.66 9.08 10.43
N LEU A 135 20.57 8.11 11.35
CA LEU A 135 19.56 7.07 11.33
C LEU A 135 18.14 7.63 11.45
N PHE A 136 17.90 8.64 12.29
CA PHE A 136 16.60 9.33 12.38
C PHE A 136 16.20 10.00 11.06
N VAL A 137 17.15 10.70 10.45
CA VAL A 137 16.93 11.41 9.18
C VAL A 137 16.69 10.41 8.05
N SER A 138 17.42 9.30 8.03
CA SER A 138 17.27 8.23 7.05
C SER A 138 15.98 7.41 7.25
N SER A 139 15.59 7.14 8.50
CA SER A 139 14.34 6.46 8.87
C SER A 139 13.11 7.36 8.71
N SER A 140 13.30 8.68 8.60
CA SER A 140 12.24 9.63 8.24
C SER A 140 11.97 9.69 6.74
N SER A 141 12.69 8.89 5.94
CA SER A 141 12.42 8.78 4.51
C SER A 141 10.98 8.30 4.26
N SER A 142 10.37 8.91 3.24
CA SER A 142 8.95 8.79 2.89
C SER A 142 8.41 7.37 3.07
N PRO A 143 7.26 7.19 3.76
CA PRO A 143 6.65 5.88 3.95
C PRO A 143 6.47 5.23 2.58
N PHE A 144 6.98 4.00 2.44
CA PHE A 144 6.83 3.23 1.22
C PHE A 144 5.36 3.21 0.81
N CYS A 145 5.11 3.58 -0.44
CA CYS A 145 3.78 3.56 -1.03
C CYS A 145 3.88 2.84 -2.36
N LEU A 146 3.08 1.81 -2.53
CA LEU A 146 3.03 1.08 -3.79
C LEU A 146 2.43 2.01 -4.86
N THR A 147 3.18 2.23 -5.94
CA THR A 147 2.71 3.05 -7.07
C THR A 147 2.34 2.19 -8.27
N GLY A 148 1.30 2.61 -9.00
CA GLY A 148 1.04 2.11 -10.36
C GLY A 148 1.79 2.97 -11.35
N TRP A 149 3.01 2.58 -11.72
CA TRP A 149 3.87 3.31 -12.67
C TRP A 149 4.08 4.79 -12.33
N GLY A 150 4.00 5.15 -11.04
CA GLY A 150 4.09 6.55 -10.59
C GLY A 150 2.89 7.43 -10.93
N PHE A 151 1.86 6.92 -11.61
CA PHE A 151 0.65 7.69 -11.94
C PHE A 151 -0.32 7.80 -10.76
N PHE A 152 -0.43 6.74 -9.96
CA PHE A 152 -1.31 6.71 -8.81
C PHE A 152 -0.73 5.91 -7.65
N HIS A 153 -1.13 6.31 -6.45
CA HIS A 153 -0.80 5.65 -5.20
C HIS A 153 -1.97 4.78 -4.78
N PHE A 154 -1.70 3.50 -4.51
CA PHE A 154 -2.71 2.58 -4.00
C PHE A 154 -3.02 2.92 -2.54
N THR A 155 -4.04 3.75 -2.37
CA THR A 155 -4.59 4.16 -1.07
C THR A 155 -6.04 3.71 -0.96
N LYS A 156 -6.57 3.58 0.26
CA LYS A 156 -8.00 3.27 0.49
C LYS A 156 -8.91 4.29 -0.24
N GLY A 157 -8.47 5.54 -0.33
CA GLY A 157 -9.16 6.60 -1.09
C GLY A 157 -9.21 6.32 -2.59
N PHE A 158 -8.08 5.91 -3.20
CA PHE A 158 -8.03 5.58 -4.63
C PHE A 158 -9.01 4.47 -5.01
N VAL A 159 -9.15 3.42 -4.19
CA VAL A 159 -10.12 2.33 -4.41
C VAL A 159 -11.54 2.86 -4.48
N LEU A 160 -11.91 3.71 -3.51
CA LEU A 160 -13.24 4.27 -3.42
C LEU A 160 -13.52 5.21 -4.60
N THR A 161 -12.55 6.02 -5.00
CA THR A 161 -12.64 6.89 -6.17
C THR A 161 -12.78 6.09 -7.47
N ALA A 162 -12.03 5.01 -7.64
CA ALA A 162 -12.12 4.17 -8.83
C ALA A 162 -13.50 3.50 -8.96
N ILE A 163 -13.99 2.87 -7.88
CA ILE A 163 -15.33 2.25 -7.85
C ILE A 163 -16.42 3.30 -8.09
N GLY A 164 -16.34 4.45 -7.42
CA GLY A 164 -17.28 5.55 -7.60
C GLY A 164 -17.30 6.07 -9.04
N SER A 165 -16.13 6.24 -9.65
CA SER A 165 -16.01 6.69 -11.05
C SER A 165 -16.63 5.68 -12.02
N ILE A 166 -16.33 4.39 -11.87
CA ILE A 166 -16.92 3.32 -12.70
C ILE A 166 -18.44 3.35 -12.57
N LEU A 167 -18.98 3.45 -11.35
CA LEU A 167 -20.42 3.51 -11.12
C LEU A 167 -21.03 4.76 -11.78
N THR A 168 -20.46 5.94 -11.56
CA THR A 168 -20.98 7.20 -12.11
C THR A 168 -20.99 7.19 -13.64
N TYR A 169 -19.88 6.80 -14.28
CA TYR A 169 -19.82 6.76 -15.75
C TYR A 169 -20.76 5.70 -16.33
N SER A 170 -20.86 4.53 -15.68
CA SER A 170 -21.77 3.49 -16.15
C SER A 170 -23.24 3.91 -16.05
N LEU A 171 -23.62 4.56 -14.94
CA LEU A 171 -24.97 5.10 -14.77
C LEU A 171 -25.27 6.22 -15.76
N LEU A 172 -24.32 7.12 -16.01
CA LEU A 172 -24.48 8.23 -16.94
C LEU A 172 -24.71 7.72 -18.37
N ILE A 173 -23.94 6.72 -18.80
CA ILE A 173 -24.11 6.10 -20.14
C ILE A 173 -25.49 5.43 -20.24
N LEU A 174 -25.91 4.68 -19.21
CA LEU A 174 -27.24 4.05 -19.17
C LEU A 174 -28.40 5.04 -19.07
N GLN A 175 -28.16 6.30 -18.72
CA GLN A 175 -29.17 7.36 -18.70
C GLN A 175 -29.26 8.15 -20.00
N ILE A 176 -28.18 8.15 -20.81
CA ILE A 176 -28.12 8.86 -22.09
C ILE A 176 -28.60 7.98 -23.25
N ASP A 177 -28.37 6.66 -23.19
CA ASP A 177 -28.92 5.67 -24.13
C ASP A 177 -30.40 5.37 -23.84
#